data_AF-A0A4U6MAY7-F1
#
_entry.id   AF-A0A4U6MAY7-F1
#
_cell.length_a   1.000
_cell.length_b   1.000
_cell.length_c   1.000
_cell.angle_alpha   90.00
_cell.angle_beta   90.00
_cell.angle_gamma   90.00
#
_symmetry.space_group_name_H-M   'P 1'
#
loop_
_entity.id
_entity.type
_entity.pdbx_description
1 polymer ?
#
loop_
_entity_poly.entity_id
_entity_poly.type
_entity_poly.pdbx_seq_one_letter_code
_entity_poly.pdbx_strand_id
1 'polypeptide(L)' 'GATHVHLVYGHGGDLLQQTLKDGNLNWVLQAEQLGTGHAMQQAAPFFGDDEDILMLYGDVPLISTET' A
#
# COMPACT_ATOMS: atom_id res chain seq x y z
N GLY A 1 9.20 -2.57 -13.16
CA GLY A 1 7.96 -2.93 -12.44
C GLY A 1 8.27 -3.02 -10.97
N ALA A 2 7.31 -2.76 -10.08
CA ALA A 2 7.54 -2.81 -8.64
C ALA A 2 7.89 -4.23 -8.16
N THR A 3 8.88 -4.35 -7.29
CA THR A 3 9.29 -5.64 -6.68
C THR A 3 8.27 -6.11 -5.66
N HIS A 4 7.76 -5.18 -4.84
CA HIS A 4 6.71 -5.40 -3.85
C HIS A 4 5.62 -4.34 -3.98
N VAL A 5 4.40 -4.69 -3.63
CA VAL A 5 3.28 -3.75 -3.52
C VAL A 5 2.74 -3.81 -2.09
N HIS A 6 3.00 -2.75 -1.32
CA HIS A 6 2.51 -2.61 0.05
C HIS A 6 1.15 -1.94 0.05
N LEU A 7 0.10 -2.71 0.35
CA LEU A 7 -1.26 -2.20 0.43
C LEU A 7 -1.59 -1.87 1.89
N VAL A 8 -1.54 -0.58 2.23
CA VAL A 8 -1.94 -0.11 3.55
C VAL A 8 -3.46 -0.02 3.62
N TYR A 9 -4.06 -0.70 4.58
CA TYR A 9 -5.51 -0.76 4.75
C TYR A 9 -5.92 -0.58 6.21
N GLY A 10 -7.17 -0.18 6.42
CA GLY A 10 -7.78 -0.06 7.74
C GLY A 10 -9.22 -0.55 7.70
N HIS A 11 -10.16 0.40 7.68
CA HIS A 11 -11.59 0.08 7.59
C HIS A 11 -11.93 -0.75 6.34
N GLY A 12 -12.76 -1.79 6.49
CA GLY A 12 -13.17 -2.65 5.39
C GLY A 12 -12.10 -3.65 4.91
N GLY A 13 -11.03 -3.87 5.69
CA GLY A 13 -9.94 -4.78 5.36
C GLY A 13 -10.37 -6.19 4.94
N ASP A 14 -11.37 -6.76 5.61
CA ASP A 14 -11.89 -8.09 5.27
C ASP A 14 -12.47 -8.14 3.83
N LEU A 15 -13.19 -7.08 3.42
CA LEU A 15 -13.75 -6.99 2.06
C LEU A 15 -12.63 -6.80 1.04
N LEU A 16 -11.62 -6.00 1.35
CA LEU A 16 -10.45 -5.82 0.48
C LEU A 16 -9.73 -7.16 0.26
N GLN A 17 -9.45 -7.91 1.32
CA GLN A 17 -8.76 -9.21 1.22
C GLN A 17 -9.58 -10.28 0.47
N GLN A 18 -10.91 -10.23 0.56
CA GLN A 18 -11.77 -11.12 -0.23
C GLN A 18 -11.79 -10.76 -1.72
N THR A 19 -11.69 -9.46 -2.04
CA THR A 19 -11.83 -8.93 -3.40
C THR A 19 -10.50 -8.95 -4.15
N LEU A 20 -9.42 -8.51 -3.52
CA LEU A 20 -8.07 -8.47 -4.08
C LEU A 20 -7.38 -9.81 -3.79
N LYS A 21 -7.26 -10.65 -4.83
CA LYS A 21 -6.61 -11.97 -4.73
C LYS A 21 -5.19 -11.99 -5.29
N ASP A 22 -4.58 -10.83 -5.44
CA ASP A 22 -3.21 -10.75 -5.93
C ASP A 22 -2.25 -11.22 -4.84
N GLY A 23 -1.54 -12.31 -5.14
CA GLY A 23 -0.57 -12.92 -4.24
C GLY A 23 0.70 -12.09 -4.04
N ASN A 24 0.90 -11.03 -4.82
CA ASN A 24 2.06 -10.14 -4.72
C ASN A 24 1.82 -8.92 -3.80
N LEU A 25 0.64 -8.83 -3.17
CA LEU A 25 0.33 -7.78 -2.20
C LEU A 25 0.87 -8.13 -0.81
N ASN A 26 1.67 -7.22 -0.25
CA ASN A 26 1.95 -7.21 1.17
C ASN A 26 0.88 -6.37 1.88
N TRP A 27 0.08 -7.02 2.72
CA TRP A 27 -1.03 -6.40 3.45
C TRP A 27 -0.53 -5.74 4.73
N VAL A 28 -0.67 -4.42 4.82
CA VAL A 28 -0.19 -3.64 5.96
C VAL A 28 -1.38 -2.99 6.68
N LEU A 29 -1.65 -3.42 7.91
CA LEU A 29 -2.74 -2.88 8.71
C LEU A 29 -2.35 -1.53 9.33
N GLN A 30 -3.15 -0.50 9.06
CA GLN A 30 -3.19 0.74 9.83
C GLN A 30 -4.42 0.70 10.75
N ALA A 31 -4.22 0.28 11.99
CA ALA A 31 -5.31 0.19 12.97
C ALA A 31 -5.92 1.56 13.31
N GLU A 32 -5.10 2.62 13.38
CA GLU A 32 -5.51 3.99 13.68
C GLU A 32 -5.18 4.94 12.54
N GLN A 33 -6.19 5.65 12.03
CA GLN A 33 -6.07 6.57 10.90
C GLN A 33 -5.55 7.94 11.33
N LEU A 34 -4.26 7.99 11.69
CA LEU A 34 -3.56 9.21 12.13
C LEU A 34 -2.94 10.03 10.97
N GLY A 35 -3.34 9.74 9.73
CA GLY A 35 -2.88 10.42 8.52
C GLY A 35 -1.94 9.59 7.64
N THR A 36 -1.54 10.16 6.50
CA THR A 36 -0.74 9.48 5.46
C THR A 36 0.70 9.19 5.92
N GLY A 37 1.31 10.09 6.70
CA GLY A 37 2.62 9.83 7.30
C GLY A 37 2.61 8.64 8.25
N HIS A 38 1.54 8.49 9.04
CA HIS A 38 1.36 7.32 9.91
C HIS A 38 1.16 6.04 9.09
N ALA A 39 0.42 6.10 7.98
CA ALA A 39 0.25 4.98 7.06
C ALA A 39 1.58 4.50 6.48
N MET A 40 2.44 5.44 6.05
CA MET A 40 3.78 5.15 5.58
C MET A 40 4.66 4.52 6.65
N GLN A 41 4.57 4.96 7.91
CA GLN A 41 5.30 4.34 9.02
C GLN A 41 4.92 2.88 9.26
N GLN A 42 3.67 2.48 8.99
CA GLN A 42 3.27 1.07 9.09
C GLN A 42 3.92 0.21 7.99
N ALA A 43 4.15 0.78 6.81
CA ALA A 43 4.76 0.09 5.67
C ALA A 43 6.30 0.14 5.69
N ALA A 44 6.89 1.15 6.33
CA ALA A 44 8.34 1.39 6.37
C ALA A 44 9.21 0.19 6.79
N PRO A 45 8.81 -0.68 7.73
CA PRO A 45 9.61 -1.86 8.10
C PRO A 45 9.83 -2.87 6.97
N PHE A 46 9.06 -2.77 5.87
CA PHE A 46 9.17 -3.66 4.72
C PHE A 46 9.97 -3.07 3.56
N PHE A 47 10.40 -1.80 3.67
CA PHE A 47 11.19 -1.15 2.63
C PHE A 47 12.64 -1.64 2.70
N GLY A 48 13.24 -1.88 1.53
CA GLY A 48 14.67 -2.03 1.40
C GLY A 48 15.39 -0.70 1.57
N ASP A 49 16.60 -0.72 2.13
CA ASP A 49 17.42 0.50 2.27
C ASP A 49 17.91 1.04 0.90
N ASP A 50 18.05 0.16 -0.09
CA ASP A 50 18.56 0.44 -1.46
C ASP A 50 17.45 0.31 -2.53
N GLU A 51 16.22 0.74 -2.24
CA GLU A 51 15.15 0.80 -3.23
C GLU A 51 14.43 2.16 -3.26
N ASP A 52 13.88 2.52 -4.43
CA ASP A 52 12.99 3.66 -4.57
C ASP A 52 11.56 3.28 -4.15
N ILE A 53 10.93 4.16 -3.37
CA ILE A 53 9.53 3.99 -2.93
C ILE A 53 8.62 4.95 -3.69
N LEU A 54 7.64 4.38 -4.42
CA LEU A 54 6.55 5.13 -5.05
C LEU A 54 5.29 5.03 -4.20
N MET A 55 4.82 6.17 -3.65
CA MET A 55 3.57 6.24 -2.92
C MET A 55 2.41 6.60 -3.86
N LEU A 56 1.40 5.74 -3.94
CA LEU A 56 0.18 5.95 -4.71
C LEU A 56 -1.04 5.94 -3.79
N TYR A 57 -2.13 6.57 -4.24
CA TYR A 57 -3.40 6.59 -3.53
C TYR A 57 -4.40 5.64 -4.19
N GLY A 58 -5.03 4.76 -3.41
CA GLY A 58 -5.93 3.72 -3.92
C GLY A 58 -7.24 4.24 -4.53
N ASP A 59 -7.60 5.50 -4.26
CA ASP A 59 -8.76 6.20 -4.79
C ASP A 59 -8.45 7.07 -6.02
N VAL A 60 -7.22 7.02 -6.54
CA VAL A 60 -6.80 7.74 -7.75
C VAL A 60 -6.48 6.74 -8.89
N PRO A 61 -7.52 6.16 -9.54
CA PRO A 61 -7.32 5.03 -10.46
C PRO A 61 -6.78 5.41 -11.84
N LEU A 62 -6.77 6.69 -12.20
CA LEU A 62 -6.44 7.16 -13.56
C LEU A 62 -4.97 7.59 -13.72
N ILE A 63 -4.10 7.22 -12.79
CA ILE A 63 -2.67 7.48 -12.93
C ILE A 63 -2.10 6.66 -14.10
N SER A 64 -1.33 7.32 -14.99
CA SER A 64 -0.67 6.67 -16.13
C SER A 64 0.74 6.20 -15.77
N THR A 65 1.20 5.14 -16.44
CA THR A 65 2.60 4.70 -16.37
C THR A 65 3.53 5.56 -17.23
N GLU A 66 2.99 6.24 -18.23
CA GLU A 66 3.71 7.26 -19.00
C GLU A 66 3.71 8.59 -18.26
N THR A 67 4.88 9.20 -18.19
CA THR A 67 5.12 10.61 -17.82
C THR A 67 5.45 11.42 -19.05
#